data_AF-A0A1S8WN05-F1
#
_entry.id   AF-A0A1S8WN05-F1
#
_cell.length_a   1.000
_cell.length_b   1.000
_cell.length_c   1.000
_cell.angle_alpha   90.00
_cell.angle_beta   90.00
_cell.angle_gamma   90.00
#
_symmetry.space_group_name_H-M   'P 1'
#
loop_
_entity.id
_entity.type
_entity.pdbx_description
1 polymer ?
#
loop_
_entity_poly.entity_id
_entity_poly.type
_entity_poly.pdbx_seq_one_letter_code
_entity_poly.pdbx_strand_id
1 'polypeptide(L)'
;LNETVEDNVSNGFGGRTHQLFHSHSRCIVWGLQVKAVQSMLDFDYASHREAPSVAALVYPFSDPHNVKVYWGSSEIFLPVYKTLIEASTSSPDAEILINFGSLRVAYDVTMEAISLDPVGPTTNRNGSCNGLSNGSQFKCIAIIAEGIPEQMTRRLICRAKQRNVLIIGPAT
;
A
#
# COMPACT_ATOMS: atom_id res chain seq x y z
N LEU A 1 -6.32 2.58 38.82
CA LEU A 1 -6.82 3.96 38.59
C LEU A 1 -6.21 4.46 37.30
N ASN A 2 -6.91 4.19 36.20
CA ASN A 2 -6.96 4.96 34.95
C ASN A 2 -7.80 4.13 33.99
N GLU A 3 -9.11 4.29 34.16
CA GLU A 3 -10.12 3.92 33.17
C GLU A 3 -9.98 4.88 31.99
N THR A 4 -9.72 4.37 30.79
CA THR A 4 -9.90 5.13 29.56
C THR A 4 -11.32 4.88 29.05
N VAL A 5 -12.12 5.91 29.16
CA VAL A 5 -13.47 6.05 28.60
C VAL A 5 -13.37 5.99 27.06
N GLU A 6 -13.98 4.99 26.44
CA GLU A 6 -14.19 4.95 24.99
C GLU A 6 -15.49 5.69 24.65
N ASP A 7 -15.36 6.92 24.16
CA ASP A 7 -16.47 7.68 23.57
C ASP A 7 -16.84 7.10 22.20
N ASN A 8 -18.00 6.44 22.14
CA ASN A 8 -18.62 5.93 20.92
C ASN A 8 -19.22 7.08 20.10
N VAL A 9 -18.49 7.56 19.09
CA VAL A 9 -19.08 8.35 17.99
C VAL A 9 -19.35 7.41 16.81
N SER A 10 -20.64 7.18 16.56
CA SER A 10 -21.16 6.36 15.46
C SER A 10 -20.91 7.02 14.10
N ASN A 11 -19.75 6.75 13.50
CA ASN A 11 -19.52 6.97 12.07
C ASN A 11 -19.77 5.67 11.30
N GLY A 12 -20.42 5.73 10.14
CA GLY A 12 -20.94 4.61 9.34
C GLY A 12 -19.92 3.62 8.75
N PHE A 13 -18.77 3.42 9.38
CA PHE A 13 -17.86 2.29 9.17
C PHE A 13 -18.05 1.29 10.31
N GLY A 14 -18.84 0.24 10.07
CA GLY A 14 -19.08 -0.80 11.06
C GLY A 14 -17.79 -1.47 11.55
N GLY A 15 -17.44 -1.22 12.81
CA GLY A 15 -16.94 -2.21 13.77
C GLY A 15 -15.75 -3.08 13.35
N ARG A 16 -14.58 -2.46 13.21
CA ARG A 16 -13.25 -2.96 13.62
C ARG A 16 -12.25 -1.84 13.32
N THR A 17 -11.74 -1.17 14.35
CA THR A 17 -10.58 -0.27 14.25
C THR A 17 -9.36 -1.12 13.92
N HIS A 18 -9.24 -1.56 12.66
CA HIS A 18 -8.03 -2.20 12.18
C HIS A 18 -6.95 -1.12 12.13
N GLN A 19 -5.98 -1.21 13.03
CA GLN A 19 -4.84 -0.32 13.01
C GLN A 19 -4.10 -0.51 11.67
N LEU A 20 -4.23 0.48 10.80
CA LEU A 20 -3.73 0.39 9.42
C LEU A 20 -2.21 0.47 9.36
N PHE A 21 -1.61 1.28 10.24
CA PHE A 21 -0.18 1.48 10.32
C PHE A 21 0.35 1.02 11.68
N HIS A 22 1.29 0.09 11.65
CA HIS A 22 1.99 -0.50 12.79
C HIS A 22 3.47 -0.71 12.43
N SER A 23 4.29 -1.11 13.40
CA SER A 23 5.74 -1.30 13.24
C SER A 23 6.15 -2.33 12.17
N HIS A 24 5.24 -3.22 11.79
CA HIS A 24 5.44 -4.24 10.76
C HIS A 24 4.76 -3.91 9.43
N SER A 25 4.11 -2.74 9.30
CA SER A 25 3.41 -2.38 8.08
C SER A 25 4.39 -2.19 6.93
N ARG A 26 4.12 -2.85 5.81
CA ARG A 26 4.97 -2.80 4.61
C ARG A 26 4.20 -2.22 3.43
N CYS A 27 4.92 -1.49 2.59
CA CYS A 27 4.37 -0.81 1.43
C CYS A 27 5.13 -1.12 0.15
N ILE A 28 4.39 -1.07 -0.96
CA ILE A 28 4.93 -0.98 -2.31
C ILE A 28 4.85 0.49 -2.75
N VAL A 29 5.89 0.97 -3.42
CA VAL A 29 5.94 2.34 -3.95
C VAL A 29 5.81 2.28 -5.47
N TRP A 30 4.76 2.88 -6.03
CA TRP A 30 4.64 3.04 -7.48
C TRP A 30 5.34 4.34 -7.89
N GLY A 31 6.35 4.23 -8.76
CA GLY A 31 7.22 5.32 -9.19
C GLY A 31 8.66 5.16 -8.66
N LEU A 32 9.63 5.73 -9.38
CA LEU A 32 11.05 5.64 -9.05
C LEU A 32 11.51 6.78 -8.11
N GLN A 33 10.84 6.94 -6.97
CA GLN A 33 11.11 8.02 -6.00
C GLN A 33 12.15 7.62 -4.94
N VAL A 34 13.39 7.36 -5.38
CA VAL A 34 14.47 6.85 -4.50
C VAL A 34 14.73 7.73 -3.27
N LYS A 35 14.64 9.06 -3.41
CA LYS A 35 14.83 10.00 -2.29
C LYS A 35 13.74 9.88 -1.22
N ALA A 36 12.49 9.73 -1.64
CA ALA A 36 11.37 9.56 -0.72
C ALA A 36 11.47 8.21 0.00
N VAL A 37 11.80 7.15 -0.75
CA VAL A 37 12.08 5.81 -0.20
C VAL A 37 13.21 5.86 0.82
N GLN A 38 14.34 6.50 0.51
CA GLN A 38 15.44 6.64 1.46
C GLN A 38 14.99 7.35 2.74
N SER A 39 14.23 8.45 2.61
CA SER A 39 13.72 9.18 3.78
C SER A 39 12.78 8.34 4.64
N MET A 40 11.96 7.47 4.03
CA MET A 40 11.14 6.51 4.76
C MET A 40 12.00 5.49 5.53
N LEU A 41 13.06 4.98 4.92
CA LEU A 41 13.98 4.04 5.57
C LEU A 41 14.79 4.70 6.70
N ASP A 42 15.19 5.95 6.53
CA ASP A 42 15.87 6.72 7.57
C ASP A 42 14.94 6.91 8.78
N PHE A 43 13.66 7.21 8.53
CA PHE A 43 12.63 7.28 9.57
C PHE A 43 12.40 5.92 10.25
N ASP A 44 12.31 4.84 9.48
CA ASP A 44 12.13 3.49 10.00
C ASP A 44 13.29 3.08 10.93
N TYR A 45 14.52 3.37 10.51
CA TYR A 45 15.74 3.10 11.29
C TYR A 45 15.77 3.94 12.57
N ALA A 46 15.48 5.23 12.48
CA ALA A 46 15.39 6.13 13.63
C ALA A 46 14.26 5.73 14.60
N SER A 47 13.20 5.11 14.08
CA SER A 47 12.08 4.57 14.86
C SER A 47 12.34 3.17 15.43
N HIS A 48 13.57 2.65 15.30
CA HIS A 48 13.98 1.31 15.76
C HIS A 48 13.11 0.17 15.21
N ARG A 49 12.68 0.27 13.95
CA ARG A 49 11.99 -0.84 13.29
C ARG A 49 12.95 -1.99 13.02
N GLU A 50 12.43 -3.21 13.06
CA GLU A 50 13.20 -4.42 12.75
C GLU A 50 13.42 -4.60 11.24
N ALA A 51 12.52 -4.06 10.42
CA ALA A 51 12.53 -4.23 8.97
C ALA A 51 12.12 -2.94 8.23
N PRO A 52 12.55 -2.78 6.96
CA PRO A 52 12.14 -1.67 6.10
C PRO A 52 10.62 -1.62 5.90
N SER A 53 10.05 -0.41 5.95
CA SER A 53 8.67 -0.17 5.50
C SER A 53 8.49 -0.47 4.02
N VAL A 54 9.46 -0.08 3.19
CA VAL A 54 9.38 -0.25 1.75
C VAL A 54 9.84 -1.65 1.37
N ALA A 55 8.92 -2.43 0.81
CA ALA A 55 9.19 -3.80 0.36
C ALA A 55 9.78 -3.83 -1.06
N ALA A 56 9.18 -3.06 -1.96
CA ALA A 56 9.54 -3.01 -3.37
C ALA A 56 9.07 -1.72 -4.03
N LEU A 57 9.65 -1.41 -5.19
CA LEU A 57 9.17 -0.35 -6.08
C LEU A 57 8.55 -0.97 -7.33
N VAL A 58 7.62 -0.24 -7.95
CA VAL A 58 7.04 -0.57 -9.25
C VAL A 58 7.29 0.59 -10.20
N TYR A 59 7.95 0.32 -11.31
CA TYR A 59 8.24 1.31 -12.34
C TYR A 59 8.19 0.68 -13.74
N PRO A 60 7.09 0.83 -14.49
CA PRO A 60 6.87 0.13 -15.75
C PRO A 60 7.76 0.62 -16.90
N PHE A 61 8.42 1.76 -16.75
CA PHE A 61 9.21 2.41 -17.81
C PHE A 61 10.68 1.99 -17.83
N SER A 62 11.12 1.11 -16.91
CA SER A 62 12.47 0.54 -16.92
C SER A 62 12.42 -0.98 -16.87
N ASP A 63 13.54 -1.61 -17.21
CA ASP A 63 13.72 -3.04 -16.94
C ASP A 63 13.78 -3.33 -15.43
N PRO A 64 13.37 -4.53 -14.99
CA PRO A 64 13.49 -4.91 -13.59
C PRO A 64 14.96 -4.83 -13.15
N HIS A 65 15.19 -4.20 -12.01
CA HIS A 65 16.52 -3.98 -11.46
C HIS A 65 16.42 -3.77 -9.95
N ASN A 66 17.56 -3.61 -9.29
CA ASN A 66 17.61 -3.27 -7.87
C ASN A 66 18.07 -1.83 -7.70
N VAL A 67 17.43 -1.11 -6.77
CA VAL A 67 17.88 0.22 -6.32
C VAL A 67 18.66 0.06 -5.03
N LYS A 68 19.85 0.64 -4.98
CA LYS A 68 20.66 0.71 -3.77
C LYS A 68 20.11 1.78 -2.83
N VAL A 69 19.87 1.42 -1.58
CA VAL A 69 19.44 2.31 -0.50
C VAL A 69 20.21 1.99 0.79
N TYR A 70 20.13 2.87 1.78
CA TYR A 70 20.80 2.71 3.06
C TYR A 70 19.79 2.37 4.16
N TRP A 71 20.19 1.45 5.05
CA TRP A 71 19.51 1.15 6.30
C TRP A 71 20.48 1.43 7.45
N GLY A 72 20.37 2.63 8.04
CA GLY A 72 21.42 3.17 8.89
C GLY A 72 22.73 3.31 8.10
N SER A 73 23.77 2.58 8.53
CA SER A 73 25.07 2.58 7.83
C SER A 73 25.25 1.42 6.84
N SER A 74 24.27 0.51 6.75
CA SER A 74 24.35 -0.67 5.88
C SER A 74 23.70 -0.41 4.53
N GLU A 75 24.32 -0.89 3.45
CA GLU A 75 23.73 -0.86 2.10
C GLU A 75 22.80 -2.05 1.90
N ILE A 76 21.58 -1.78 1.44
CA ILE A 76 20.60 -2.80 1.05
C ILE A 76 20.08 -2.51 -0.37
N PHE A 77 19.46 -3.52 -0.98
CA PHE A 77 18.92 -3.44 -2.33
C PHE A 77 17.42 -3.66 -2.32
N LEU A 78 16.66 -2.70 -2.85
CA LEU A 78 15.21 -2.84 -3.05
C LEU A 78 14.92 -3.26 -4.50
N PRO A 79 14.11 -4.31 -4.71
CA PRO A 79 13.73 -4.72 -6.05
C PRO A 79 12.75 -3.73 -6.68
N VAL A 80 12.94 -3.48 -7.98
CA VAL A 80 12.05 -2.69 -8.83
C VAL A 80 11.41 -3.62 -9.85
N TYR A 81 10.08 -3.71 -9.83
CA TYR A 81 9.29 -4.55 -10.74
C TYR A 81 8.62 -3.71 -11.82
N LYS A 82 8.21 -4.37 -12.91
CA LYS A 82 7.45 -3.71 -13.99
C LYS A 82 5.98 -3.58 -13.65
N THR A 83 5.41 -4.56 -12.95
CA THR A 83 3.97 -4.63 -12.67
C THR A 83 3.67 -4.69 -11.17
N LEU A 84 2.47 -4.24 -10.79
CA LEU A 84 1.98 -4.37 -9.41
C LEU A 84 1.80 -5.83 -9.00
N ILE A 85 1.46 -6.70 -9.95
CA ILE A 85 1.24 -8.14 -9.71
C ILE A 85 2.55 -8.81 -9.30
N GLU A 86 3.65 -8.56 -10.03
CA GLU A 86 4.97 -9.11 -9.70
C GLU A 86 5.44 -8.64 -8.31
N ALA A 87 5.30 -7.34 -8.03
CA ALA A 87 5.67 -6.79 -6.72
C ALA A 87 4.83 -7.38 -5.58
N SER A 88 3.52 -7.51 -5.77
CA SER A 88 2.61 -8.08 -4.77
C SER A 88 2.86 -9.57 -4.56
N THR A 89 3.25 -10.29 -5.60
CA THR A 89 3.61 -11.72 -5.50
C THR A 89 4.91 -11.93 -4.75
N SER A 90 5.90 -11.05 -4.98
CA SER A 90 7.17 -11.14 -4.27
C SER A 90 7.09 -10.63 -2.83
N SER A 91 6.18 -9.70 -2.54
CA SER A 91 5.97 -9.10 -1.22
C SER A 91 4.48 -9.19 -0.83
N PRO A 92 3.99 -10.40 -0.50
CA PRO A 92 2.58 -10.62 -0.15
C PRO A 92 2.15 -9.90 1.14
N ASP A 93 3.11 -9.58 2.00
CA ASP A 93 2.97 -8.85 3.26
C ASP A 93 2.82 -7.33 3.08
N ALA A 94 3.00 -6.81 1.86
CA ALA A 94 2.81 -5.40 1.57
C ALA A 94 1.32 -5.08 1.34
N GLU A 95 0.71 -4.49 2.36
CA GLU A 95 -0.72 -4.13 2.38
C GLU A 95 -0.98 -2.66 2.01
N ILE A 96 0.07 -1.86 1.85
CA ILE A 96 -0.02 -0.42 1.55
C ILE A 96 0.59 -0.13 0.18
N LEU A 97 -0.06 0.71 -0.61
CA LEU A 97 0.48 1.25 -1.86
C LEU A 97 0.68 2.77 -1.72
N ILE A 98 1.88 3.25 -2.06
CA ILE A 98 2.16 4.69 -2.20
C ILE A 98 2.32 4.99 -3.68
N ASN A 99 1.37 5.74 -4.23
CA ASN A 99 1.29 6.04 -5.65
C ASN A 99 1.85 7.43 -5.96
N PHE A 100 3.11 7.47 -6.41
CA PHE A 100 3.76 8.66 -6.96
C PHE A 100 3.58 8.81 -8.48
N GLY A 101 2.63 8.09 -9.07
CA GLY A 101 2.33 8.24 -10.49
C GLY A 101 1.89 9.65 -10.82
N SER A 102 2.21 10.14 -12.02
CA SER A 102 1.72 11.44 -12.48
C SER A 102 0.20 11.47 -12.59
N LEU A 103 -0.42 12.66 -12.68
CA LEU A 103 -1.86 12.82 -12.88
C LEU A 103 -2.43 12.01 -14.06
N ARG A 104 -1.61 11.70 -15.07
CA ARG A 104 -2.01 10.94 -16.27
C ARG A 104 -2.19 9.46 -16.01
N VAL A 105 -1.53 8.91 -14.99
CA VAL A 105 -1.48 7.45 -14.73
C VAL A 105 -1.98 7.10 -13.33
N ALA A 106 -1.99 8.05 -12.39
CA ALA A 106 -2.35 7.81 -11.00
C ALA A 106 -3.75 7.16 -10.84
N TYR A 107 -4.72 7.57 -11.66
CA TYR A 107 -6.07 6.98 -11.64
C TYR A 107 -6.06 5.51 -12.05
N ASP A 108 -5.45 5.18 -13.20
CA ASP A 108 -5.47 3.81 -13.74
C ASP A 108 -4.71 2.85 -12.81
N VAL A 109 -3.55 3.29 -12.30
CA VAL A 109 -2.75 2.53 -11.32
C VAL A 109 -3.55 2.26 -10.05
N THR A 110 -4.30 3.24 -9.55
CA THR A 110 -5.11 3.07 -8.34
C THR A 110 -6.28 2.12 -8.60
N MET A 111 -6.93 2.20 -9.76
CA MET A 111 -8.01 1.28 -10.14
C MET A 111 -7.51 -0.16 -10.30
N GLU A 112 -6.32 -0.34 -10.88
CA GLU A 112 -5.63 -1.63 -10.95
C GLU A 112 -5.39 -2.16 -9.53
N ALA A 113 -4.75 -1.37 -8.66
CA ALA A 113 -4.45 -1.75 -7.29
C ALA A 113 -5.68 -2.16 -6.46
N ILE A 114 -6.80 -1.42 -6.55
CA ILE A 114 -8.06 -1.77 -5.86
C ILE A 114 -8.63 -3.10 -6.38
N SER A 115 -8.37 -3.44 -7.64
CA SER A 115 -8.88 -4.65 -8.29
C SER A 115 -8.01 -5.88 -8.05
N LEU A 116 -6.79 -5.71 -7.54
CA LEU A 116 -5.92 -6.83 -7.19
C LEU A 116 -6.44 -7.56 -5.96
N ASP A 117 -6.58 -8.87 -6.11
CA ASP A 117 -6.92 -9.78 -5.03
C ASP A 117 -5.67 -10.16 -4.22
N PRO A 118 -5.80 -10.53 -2.94
CA PRO A 118 -4.66 -10.83 -2.08
C PRO A 118 -3.79 -11.97 -2.63
N VAL A 119 -2.48 -11.72 -2.72
CA VAL A 119 -1.50 -12.72 -3.12
C VAL A 119 -0.90 -13.33 -1.86
N GLY A 120 -1.15 -14.61 -1.61
CA GLY A 120 -0.65 -15.32 -0.44
C GLY A 120 -0.96 -16.81 -0.53
N PRO A 121 -0.36 -17.66 0.34
CA PRO A 121 -0.68 -19.07 0.37
C PRO A 121 -2.15 -19.23 0.77
N THR A 122 -3.00 -19.56 -0.19
CA THR A 122 -4.35 -20.11 0.01
C THR A 122 -4.25 -21.50 0.63
N THR A 123 -3.55 -21.66 1.75
CA THR A 123 -3.62 -22.90 2.53
C THR A 123 -4.87 -22.86 3.39
N ASN A 124 -6.02 -22.97 2.76
CA ASN A 124 -7.13 -23.61 3.42
C ASN A 124 -6.68 -25.06 3.64
N ARG A 125 -6.21 -25.40 4.86
CA ARG A 125 -5.91 -26.80 5.25
C ARG A 125 -7.12 -27.74 5.10
N ASN A 126 -8.29 -27.18 4.80
CA ASN A 126 -9.53 -27.88 4.54
C ASN A 126 -10.01 -27.33 3.20
N GLY A 127 -10.01 -28.12 2.12
CA GLY A 127 -10.31 -27.71 0.72
C GLY A 127 -11.71 -27.15 0.43
N SER A 128 -12.26 -26.31 1.32
CA SER A 128 -13.40 -25.46 1.06
C SER A 128 -12.88 -24.13 0.50
N CYS A 129 -13.13 -23.89 -0.78
CA CYS A 129 -13.08 -22.56 -1.34
C CYS A 129 -14.24 -21.76 -0.73
N ASN A 130 -14.03 -21.18 0.45
CA ASN A 130 -14.92 -20.15 0.96
C ASN A 130 -14.96 -19.02 -0.08
N GLY A 131 -16.13 -18.86 -0.68
CA GLY A 131 -16.37 -17.99 -1.82
C GLY A 131 -15.95 -16.54 -1.58
N LEU A 132 -15.59 -15.90 -2.69
CA LEU A 132 -15.60 -14.45 -2.88
C LEU A 132 -15.05 -13.66 -1.68
N SER A 133 -13.76 -13.83 -1.37
CA SER A 133 -13.08 -12.86 -0.51
C SER A 133 -13.10 -11.51 -1.23
N ASN A 134 -14.07 -10.65 -0.92
CA ASN A 134 -14.17 -9.27 -1.42
C ASN A 134 -12.99 -8.36 -0.98
N GLY A 135 -11.90 -8.94 -0.50
CA GLY A 135 -10.71 -8.21 -0.06
C GLY A 135 -9.84 -7.81 -1.25
N SER A 136 -9.22 -6.64 -1.16
CA SER A 136 -8.11 -6.25 -2.02
C SER A 136 -6.77 -6.63 -1.37
N GLN A 137 -5.73 -6.85 -2.17
CA GLN A 137 -4.33 -6.95 -1.72
C GLN A 137 -3.96 -5.72 -0.87
N PHE A 138 -4.27 -4.52 -1.38
CA PHE A 138 -3.97 -3.28 -0.69
C PHE A 138 -5.13 -2.85 0.20
N LYS A 139 -4.85 -2.62 1.49
CA LYS A 139 -5.81 -2.05 2.45
C LYS A 139 -5.79 -0.53 2.43
N CYS A 140 -4.66 0.06 2.08
CA CYS A 140 -4.51 1.51 1.95
C CYS A 140 -3.76 1.88 0.68
N ILE A 141 -4.24 2.91 -0.01
CA ILE A 141 -3.58 3.50 -1.17
C ILE A 141 -3.44 5.01 -0.94
N ALA A 142 -2.21 5.49 -0.83
CA ALA A 142 -1.90 6.92 -0.79
C ALA A 142 -1.64 7.43 -2.21
N ILE A 143 -2.33 8.49 -2.64
CA ILE A 143 -2.24 9.05 -3.98
C ILE A 143 -1.63 10.45 -3.89
N ILE A 144 -0.39 10.58 -4.36
CA ILE A 144 0.39 11.83 -4.21
C ILE A 144 0.07 12.83 -5.33
N ALA A 145 -0.35 12.34 -6.51
CA ALA A 145 -0.62 13.20 -7.65
C ALA A 145 -1.67 14.29 -7.36
N GLU A 146 -1.33 15.51 -7.74
CA GLU A 146 -2.27 16.62 -7.86
C GLU A 146 -2.93 16.63 -9.24
N GLY A 147 -4.08 17.32 -9.37
CA GLY A 147 -4.70 17.58 -10.66
C GLY A 147 -5.45 16.40 -11.29
N ILE A 148 -5.75 15.34 -10.55
CA ILE A 148 -6.66 14.29 -11.01
C ILE A 148 -8.08 14.88 -11.13
N PRO A 149 -8.75 14.76 -12.29
CA PRO A 149 -10.11 15.27 -12.47
C PRO A 149 -11.08 14.73 -11.42
N GLU A 150 -11.91 15.60 -10.84
CA GLU A 150 -12.83 15.24 -9.73
C GLU A 150 -13.77 14.09 -10.10
N GLN A 151 -14.24 14.03 -11.34
CA GLN A 151 -15.08 12.94 -11.83
C GLN A 151 -14.38 11.57 -11.71
N MET A 152 -13.08 11.52 -11.96
CA MET A 152 -12.27 10.31 -11.81
C MET A 152 -12.07 9.96 -10.34
N THR A 153 -11.80 10.96 -9.49
CA THR A 153 -11.69 10.77 -8.03
C THR A 153 -12.98 10.23 -7.42
N ARG A 154 -14.16 10.70 -7.86
CA ARG A 154 -15.46 10.16 -7.44
C ARG A 154 -15.62 8.68 -7.76
N ARG A 155 -15.11 8.24 -8.93
CA ARG A 155 -15.10 6.81 -9.31
C ARG A 155 -14.17 6.01 -8.40
N LEU A 156 -12.98 6.53 -8.10
CA LEU A 156 -12.03 5.90 -7.16
C LEU A 156 -12.67 5.67 -5.80
N ILE A 157 -13.31 6.69 -5.22
CA ILE A 157 -13.98 6.60 -3.91
C ILE A 157 -15.08 5.52 -3.94
N CYS A 158 -15.90 5.49 -4.99
CA CYS A 158 -16.96 4.49 -5.14
C CYS A 158 -16.37 3.07 -5.15
N ARG A 159 -15.33 2.85 -5.96
CA ARG A 159 -14.69 1.55 -6.10
C ARG A 159 -13.96 1.11 -4.83
N ALA A 160 -13.30 2.05 -4.15
CA ALA A 160 -12.61 1.82 -2.89
C ALA A 160 -13.57 1.41 -1.77
N LYS A 161 -14.74 2.06 -1.66
CA LYS A 161 -15.80 1.65 -0.73
C LYS A 161 -16.30 0.23 -1.00
N GLN A 162 -16.46 -0.16 -2.27
CA GLN A 162 -16.90 -1.51 -2.64
C GLN A 162 -15.89 -2.61 -2.27
N ARG A 163 -14.58 -2.30 -2.28
CA ARG A 163 -13.50 -3.25 -1.93
C ARG A 163 -12.93 -3.05 -0.53
N ASN A 164 -13.52 -2.15 0.26
CA ASN A 164 -13.06 -1.80 1.59
C ASN A 164 -11.56 -1.40 1.62
N VAL A 165 -11.17 -0.50 0.70
CA VAL A 165 -9.82 0.05 0.61
C VAL A 165 -9.84 1.50 1.09
N LEU A 166 -8.90 1.87 1.96
CA LEU A 166 -8.70 3.26 2.36
C LEU A 166 -7.93 4.00 1.27
N ILE A 167 -8.41 5.17 0.86
CA ILE A 167 -7.67 6.09 0.01
C ILE A 167 -7.25 7.30 0.85
N ILE A 168 -5.97 7.67 0.78
CA ILE A 168 -5.42 8.92 1.33
C ILE A 168 -4.98 9.78 0.14
N GLY A 169 -5.52 10.99 0.03
CA GLY A 169 -5.38 11.84 -1.16
C GLY A 169 -6.59 11.74 -2.12
N PRO A 170 -6.47 12.15 -3.40
CA PRO A 170 -5.28 12.68 -4.08
C PRO A 170 -4.77 14.02 -3.52
N ALA A 171 -3.65 14.54 -4.06
CA ALA A 171 -3.04 15.81 -3.69
C ALA A 171 -2.63 15.92 -2.21
N THR A 172 -1.82 14.97 -1.75
CA THR A 172 -1.30 14.88 -0.37
C THR A 172 0.17 14.49 -0.34
#